data_AF-A0A923A1H1-F1
#
_entry.id   AF-A0A923A1H1-F1
#
_cell.length_a   1.000
_cell.length_b   1.000
_cell.length_c   1.000
_cell.angle_alpha   90.00
_cell.angle_beta   90.00
_cell.angle_gamma   90.00
#
_symmetry.space_group_name_H-M   'P 1'
#
loop_
_entity.id
_entity.type
_entity.pdbx_description
1 polymer ?
#
loop_
_entity_poly.entity_id
_entity_poly.type
_entity_poly.pdbx_seq_one_letter_code
_entity_poly.pdbx_strand_id
1 'polypeptide(L)' 'MATFLYYFKFVPVLVAGVLLGRWFDQERKELKAKGEPWHKAWTTAPGILIIIILCMLIAFRMYIRFSS' A
#
# COMPACT_ATOMS: atom_id res chain seq x y z
N MET A 1 21.44 -22.96 -7.75
CA MET A 1 21.29 -21.72 -8.57
C MET A 1 19.84 -21.19 -8.63
N ALA A 2 18.79 -22.02 -8.63
CA ALA A 2 17.39 -21.54 -8.76
C ALA A 2 16.82 -20.77 -7.55
N THR A 3 17.28 -21.06 -6.33
CA THR A 3 16.71 -20.49 -5.09
C THR A 3 16.99 -18.99 -4.92
N PHE A 4 18.14 -18.51 -5.42
CA PHE A 4 18.54 -17.11 -5.27
C PHE A 4 17.63 -16.15 -6.06
N LEU A 5 17.19 -16.56 -7.26
CA LEU A 5 16.24 -15.80 -8.07
C LEU A 5 14.84 -15.71 -7.43
N TYR A 6 14.48 -16.67 -6.58
CA TYR A 6 13.20 -16.67 -5.88
C TYR A 6 13.14 -15.54 -4.84
N TYR A 7 14.23 -15.29 -4.12
CA TYR A 7 14.31 -14.20 -3.15
C TYR A 7 14.31 -12.81 -3.81
N PHE A 8 14.88 -12.70 -5.01
CA PHE A 8 14.88 -11.45 -5.77
C PHE A 8 13.47 -10.99 -6.18
N LYS A 9 12.49 -11.89 -6.26
CA LYS A 9 11.09 -11.52 -6.53
C LYS A 9 10.43 -10.69 -5.42
N PHE A 10 10.95 -10.76 -4.19
CA PHE A 10 10.40 -9.99 -3.06
C PHE A 10 10.93 -8.55 -3.02
N VAL A 11 12.11 -8.30 -3.60
CA VAL A 11 12.72 -6.97 -3.67
C VAL A 11 11.77 -5.92 -4.25
N PRO A 12 11.14 -6.11 -5.44
CA PRO A 12 10.23 -5.13 -5.99
C PRO A 12 8.99 -4.88 -5.13
N VAL A 13 8.48 -5.91 -4.42
CA VAL A 13 7.34 -5.75 -3.50
C VAL A 13 7.72 -4.87 -2.30
N LEU A 14 8.90 -5.10 -1.71
CA LEU A 14 9.41 -4.29 -0.61
C LEU A 14 9.65 -2.84 -1.06
N VAL A 15 10.25 -2.65 -2.23
CA VAL A 15 10.49 -1.32 -2.81
C VAL A 15 9.16 -0.59 -3.07
N ALA A 16 8.16 -1.27 -3.64
CA ALA A 16 6.84 -0.70 -3.85
C ALA A 16 6.18 -0.27 -2.53
N GLY A 17 6.29 -1.07 -1.48
CA GLY A 17 5.77 -0.73 -0.15
C GLY A 17 6.43 0.51 0.46
N VAL A 18 7.76 0.61 0.35
CA VAL A 18 8.51 1.79 0.84
C VAL A 18 8.16 3.05 0.03
N LEU A 19 8.05 2.95 -1.29
CA LEU A 19 7.66 4.06 -2.16
C LEU A 19 6.26 4.58 -1.81
N LEU A 20 5.27 3.70 -1.72
CA LEU A 20 3.91 4.04 -1.33
C LEU A 20 3.85 4.66 0.07
N GLY A 21 4.56 4.08 1.03
CA GLY A 21 4.63 4.59 2.40
C GLY A 21 5.24 5.99 2.48
N ARG A 22 6.33 6.25 1.74
CA ARG A 22 6.95 7.58 1.68
C ARG A 22 6.05 8.62 1.01
N TRP A 23 5.34 8.23 -0.04
CA TRP A 23 4.41 9.12 -0.72
C TRP A 23 3.24 9.52 0.19
N PHE A 24 2.66 8.56 0.91
CA PHE A 24 1.61 8.83 1.90
C PHE A 24 2.10 9.70 3.07
N ASP A 25 3.34 9.50 3.53
CA ASP A 25 3.94 10.33 4.58
C ASP A 25 4.19 11.78 4.11
N GLN A 26 4.61 11.97 2.86
CA GLN A 26 4.76 13.29 2.25
C GLN A 26 3.43 14.04 2.16
N GLU A 27 2.39 13.43 1.63
CA GLU A 27 1.07 14.08 1.57
C GLU A 27 0.49 14.34 2.96
N ARG A 28 0.68 13.43 3.92
CA ARG A 28 0.30 13.70 5.32
C ARG A 28 1.03 14.90 5.89
N LYS A 29 2.31 15.08 5.57
CA LYS A 29 3.08 16.26 5.97
C LYS A 29 2.57 17.52 5.28
N GLU A 30 2.24 17.48 4.00
CA GLU A 30 1.68 18.61 3.26
C GLU A 30 0.30 19.01 3.78
N LEU A 31 -0.57 18.05 4.07
CA LEU A 31 -1.89 18.29 4.67
C LEU A 31 -1.79 18.83 6.09
N LYS A 32 -0.82 18.32 6.88
CA LYS A 32 -0.51 18.85 8.21
C LYS A 32 0.03 20.29 8.12
N ALA A 33 0.86 20.59 7.12
CA ALA A 33 1.34 21.95 6.87
C ALA A 33 0.22 22.90 6.45
N LYS A 34 -0.81 22.39 5.75
CA LYS A 34 -2.04 23.12 5.42
C LYS A 34 -3.06 23.23 6.57
N GLY A 35 -2.80 22.59 7.71
CA GLY A 35 -3.74 22.57 8.85
C GLY A 35 -5.02 21.78 8.60
N GLU A 36 -5.03 20.91 7.59
CA GLU A 36 -6.22 20.15 7.19
C GLU A 36 -6.39 18.87 8.03
N PRO A 37 -7.63 18.41 8.23
CA PRO A 37 -7.91 17.23 9.05
C PRO A 37 -7.25 15.97 8.47
N TRP A 38 -6.66 15.18 9.36
CA TRP A 38 -6.05 13.86 9.15
C TRP A 38 -6.84 12.89 8.24
N HIS A 39 -8.17 12.96 8.21
CA HIS A 39 -9.00 12.14 7.31
C HIS A 39 -8.83 12.49 5.83
N LYS A 40 -8.40 13.71 5.50
CA LYS A 40 -8.21 14.15 4.11
C LYS A 40 -7.06 13.43 3.41
N ALA A 41 -6.12 12.88 4.19
CA ALA A 41 -5.02 12.04 3.70
C ALA A 41 -5.52 10.73 3.06
N TRP A 42 -6.71 10.28 3.42
CA TRP A 42 -7.32 9.06 2.85
C TRP A 42 -8.05 9.34 1.54
N THR A 43 -8.42 10.60 1.29
CA THR A 43 -9.03 11.05 0.03
C THR A 43 -7.99 11.39 -1.04
N THR A 44 -6.71 11.32 -0.69
CA THR A 44 -5.59 11.67 -1.56
C THR A 44 -5.10 10.43 -2.33
N ALA A 45 -4.39 10.64 -3.44
CA ALA A 45 -4.06 9.59 -4.40
C ALA A 45 -3.39 8.32 -3.79
N PRO A 46 -2.33 8.41 -2.97
CA PRO A 46 -1.73 7.26 -2.30
C PRO A 46 -2.63 6.67 -1.21
N GLY A 47 -3.46 7.48 -0.53
CA GLY A 47 -4.44 6.99 0.45
C GLY A 47 -5.49 6.08 -0.21
N ILE A 48 -6.03 6.50 -1.35
CA ILE A 48 -6.97 5.70 -2.16
C ILE A 48 -6.30 4.43 -2.68
N LEU A 49 -5.05 4.51 -3.13
CA LEU A 49 -4.25 3.35 -3.55
C LEU A 49 -4.11 2.31 -2.43
N ILE A 50 -3.81 2.74 -1.21
CA ILE A 50 -3.72 1.86 -0.03
C ILE A 50 -5.07 1.19 0.26
N ILE A 51 -6.18 1.94 0.18
CA ILE A 51 -7.54 1.41 0.36
C ILE A 51 -7.84 0.34 -0.70
N ILE A 52 -7.54 0.61 -1.98
CA ILE A 52 -7.75 -0.33 -3.07
C ILE A 52 -6.94 -1.62 -2.84
N ILE A 53 -5.66 -1.50 -2.46
CA ILE A 53 -4.80 -2.65 -2.18
C ILE A 53 -5.37 -3.47 -1.01
N LEU A 54 -5.81 -2.81 0.07
CA LEU A 54 -6.44 -3.48 1.21
C LEU A 54 -7.73 -4.21 0.81
N CYS A 55 -8.61 -3.56 0.05
CA CYS A 55 -9.82 -4.19 -0.48
C CYS A 55 -9.49 -5.42 -1.34
N MET A 56 -8.45 -5.33 -2.18
CA MET A 56 -7.99 -6.45 -3.01
C MET A 56 -7.47 -7.61 -2.16
N LEU A 57 -6.67 -7.33 -1.12
CA LEU A 57 -6.16 -8.34 -0.19
C LEU A 57 -7.29 -9.02 0.60
N ILE A 58 -8.28 -8.25 1.06
CA ILE A 58 -9.43 -8.78 1.79
C ILE A 58 -10.30 -9.64 0.86
N ALA A 59 -10.58 -9.17 -0.36
CA ALA A 59 -11.32 -9.92 -1.37
C ALA A 59 -10.60 -11.22 -1.75
N PHE A 60 -9.29 -11.16 -1.95
CA PHE A 60 -8.46 -12.34 -2.22
C PHE A 60 -8.47 -13.33 -1.05
N ARG A 61 -8.39 -12.83 0.19
CA ARG A 61 -8.48 -13.64 1.41
C ARG A 61 -9.84 -14.31 1.54
N MET A 62 -10.93 -13.59 1.26
CA MET A 62 -12.29 -14.13 1.27
C MET A 62 -12.47 -15.18 0.17
N TYR A 63 -11.96 -14.92 -1.04
CA TYR A 63 -11.98 -15.87 -2.15
C TYR A 63 -11.30 -17.19 -1.79
N ILE A 64 -10.07 -17.13 -1.24
CA ILE A 64 -9.36 -18.33 -0.75
C ILE A 64 -10.17 -19.06 0.34
N ARG A 65 -10.81 -18.32 1.24
CA ARG A 65 -11.62 -18.89 2.33
C ARG A 65 -12.88 -19.58 1.82
N PHE A 66 -13.46 -19.10 0.72
CA PHE A 66 -14.71 -19.60 0.12
C PHE A 66 -14.48 -20.75 -0.87
N SER A 67 -13.26 -20.83 -1.45
CA SER A 67 -12.84 -21.91 -2.35
C SER A 67 -12.30 -23.15 -1.62
N SER A 68 -12.41 -23.22 -0.29
CA SER A 68 -11.98 -24.35 0.57
C SER A 68 -13.14 -24.84 1.41
#